data_AF-A0A970QHN2-F1
#
_entry.id   AF-A0A970QHN2-F1
#
_cell.length_a   1.000
_cell.length_b   1.000
_cell.length_c   1.000
_cell.angle_alpha   90.00
_cell.angle_beta   90.00
_cell.angle_gamma   90.00
#
_symmetry.space_group_name_H-M   'P 1'
#
loop_
_entity.id
_entity.type
_entity.pdbx_description
1 polymer ?
#
loop_
_entity_poly.entity_id
_entity_poly.type
_entity_poly.pdbx_seq_one_letter_code
_entity_poly.pdbx_strand_id
1 'polypeptide(L)'
;MVRNFRPRWHYTPPAGWINDPNGLCQVGDTYHLFAQHHPDGTDWGPMHWAHATSRDLLHWQHQPIALAPDAHGMAFSGGAVLDKANTAGFSGPGANPALVLMYCQSGRVQQQGIAWSTDYIHFHPYDKNPVIPNGGLRDFRDPKPFWNPVLSCWSCVVASGDHIDFYRSDDLKRWCRTSAFGPAGNLPGVWECPDFFALPAPDGQLKWVLVVSMGRAKEDGGSCTQYFSGSFDGVSFMADPAGETRLVDPGFDDYAAITFDNAPERILVGWASNWTYAGLTPTGVYRGAMTLPRILSLRQTPAGLRLAGRPCPALDLLLKPAARLESGEADRSLPLPGESFGIRLTGEGPVSVSLANDAGERLCFGLSDPGTFFLDRSQASSLRFSDWYDRPLFQQLRVPRLASGPYDMVFYFDVSICDWFADSGLLAVTSAVYPARPYTRLEVEGAAALTLLT
;
A
#
# COMPACT_ATOMS: atom_id res chain seq x y z
N MET A 1 -23.11 -15.96 14.27
CA MET A 1 -22.24 -14.77 14.39
C MET A 1 -21.19 -14.86 13.32
N VAL A 2 -20.86 -13.74 12.66
CA VAL A 2 -19.74 -13.69 11.71
C VAL A 2 -18.43 -13.79 12.50
N ARG A 3 -17.46 -14.60 12.04
CA ARG A 3 -16.13 -14.69 12.65
C ARG A 3 -15.49 -13.29 12.67
N ASN A 4 -14.78 -12.96 13.74
CA ASN A 4 -14.02 -11.72 13.77
C ASN A 4 -12.77 -11.87 12.88
N PHE A 5 -12.73 -11.13 11.78
CA PHE A 5 -11.61 -11.13 10.84
C PHE A 5 -10.63 -9.98 11.08
N ARG A 6 -10.71 -9.28 12.21
CA ARG A 6 -9.87 -8.11 12.46
C ARG A 6 -8.39 -8.53 12.61
N PRO A 7 -7.50 -8.07 11.71
CA PRO A 7 -6.06 -8.31 11.81
C PRO A 7 -5.47 -7.60 13.03
N ARG A 8 -4.31 -8.08 13.50
CA ARG A 8 -3.61 -7.57 14.69
C ARG A 8 -2.50 -6.58 14.37
N TRP A 9 -1.88 -6.68 13.20
CA TRP A 9 -0.74 -5.89 12.75
C TRP A 9 -1.11 -4.89 11.66
N HIS A 10 -2.21 -5.15 10.95
CA HIS A 10 -2.71 -4.28 9.89
C HIS A 10 -3.68 -3.24 10.46
N TYR A 11 -3.56 -2.00 9.99
CA TYR A 11 -4.52 -0.97 10.34
C TYR A 11 -5.90 -1.31 9.76
N THR A 12 -6.93 -1.20 10.60
CA THR A 12 -8.35 -1.30 10.23
C THR A 12 -9.14 -0.23 10.98
N PRO A 13 -10.27 0.29 10.46
CA PRO A 13 -11.03 1.29 11.16
C PRO A 13 -11.83 0.63 12.30
N PRO A 14 -12.18 1.35 13.39
CA PRO A 14 -12.99 0.78 14.46
C PRO A 14 -14.33 0.23 13.95
N ALA A 15 -14.94 0.92 12.99
CA ALA A 15 -16.14 0.53 12.25
C ALA A 15 -16.15 1.23 10.89
N GLY A 16 -17.10 0.87 10.02
CA GLY A 16 -17.32 1.53 8.73
C GLY A 16 -16.36 1.08 7.63
N TRP A 17 -16.25 1.87 6.57
CA TRP A 17 -15.44 1.55 5.39
C TRP A 17 -14.14 2.35 5.39
N ILE A 18 -13.01 1.71 5.03
CA ILE A 18 -11.83 2.43 4.54
C ILE A 18 -11.38 1.90 3.18
N ASN A 19 -10.79 2.81 2.39
CA ASN A 19 -9.99 2.46 1.22
C ASN A 19 -8.61 3.12 1.29
N ASP A 20 -8.24 3.93 0.30
CA ASP A 20 -6.90 4.43 0.04
C ASP A 20 -6.22 5.03 1.29
N PRO A 21 -4.95 4.69 1.58
CA PRO A 21 -4.15 5.45 2.52
C PRO A 21 -3.95 6.87 2.00
N ASN A 22 -3.99 7.85 2.90
CA ASN A 22 -3.84 9.26 2.60
C ASN A 22 -2.88 9.91 3.59
N GLY A 23 -2.32 11.06 3.19
CA GLY A 23 -1.63 11.97 4.10
C GLY A 23 -0.49 11.36 4.93
N LEU A 24 0.08 10.23 4.51
CA LEU A 24 1.07 9.49 5.31
C LEU A 24 2.27 10.39 5.59
N CYS A 25 2.58 10.62 6.86
CA CYS A 25 3.68 11.50 7.27
C CYS A 25 4.24 11.09 8.63
N GLN A 26 5.51 11.32 8.87
CA GLN A 26 6.13 11.20 10.19
C GLN A 26 6.41 12.58 10.79
N VAL A 27 6.03 12.79 12.05
CA VAL A 27 6.39 13.99 12.82
C VAL A 27 7.05 13.54 14.13
N GLY A 28 8.32 13.88 14.31
CA GLY A 28 9.12 13.36 15.42
C GLY A 28 9.21 11.83 15.37
N ASP A 29 8.83 11.16 16.45
CA ASP A 29 8.77 9.69 16.56
C ASP A 29 7.40 9.10 16.16
N THR A 30 6.46 9.94 15.72
CA THR A 30 5.06 9.54 15.49
C THR A 30 4.75 9.50 14.00
N TYR A 31 4.30 8.34 13.53
CA TYR A 31 3.74 8.12 12.21
C TYR A 31 2.25 8.46 12.23
N HIS A 32 1.81 9.30 11.29
CA HIS A 32 0.41 9.63 11.06
C HIS A 32 -0.07 8.90 9.81
N LEU A 33 -1.12 8.10 9.97
CA LEU A 33 -1.84 7.44 8.89
C LEU A 33 -3.21 8.08 8.77
N PHE A 34 -3.54 8.54 7.57
CA PHE A 34 -4.89 8.89 7.20
C PHE A 34 -5.41 7.88 6.18
N ALA A 35 -6.71 7.80 6.03
CA ALA A 35 -7.33 6.94 5.03
C ALA A 35 -8.70 7.49 4.63
N GLN A 36 -9.07 7.29 3.37
CA GLN A 36 -10.44 7.45 2.92
C GLN A 36 -11.38 6.65 3.83
N HIS A 37 -12.42 7.28 4.36
CA HIS A 37 -13.28 6.68 5.37
C HIS A 37 -14.75 7.06 5.21
N HIS A 38 -15.64 6.08 5.30
CA HIS A 38 -17.07 6.31 5.50
C HIS A 38 -17.46 5.76 6.88
N PRO A 39 -17.70 6.64 7.88
CA PRO A 39 -17.95 6.22 9.27
C PRO A 39 -19.35 5.60 9.48
N ASP A 40 -20.31 5.96 8.62
CA ASP A 40 -21.73 5.63 8.81
C ASP A 40 -22.16 4.34 8.09
N GLY A 41 -21.25 3.65 7.39
CA GLY A 41 -21.56 2.41 6.69
C GLY A 41 -20.32 1.62 6.29
N THR A 42 -20.52 0.33 6.04
CA THR A 42 -19.47 -0.59 5.58
C THR A 42 -19.36 -0.66 4.06
N ASP A 43 -19.97 0.27 3.35
CA ASP A 43 -19.88 0.41 1.90
C ASP A 43 -19.28 1.77 1.57
N TRP A 44 -18.83 1.94 0.32
CA TRP A 44 -18.36 3.23 -0.15
C TRP A 44 -19.47 4.28 -0.05
N GLY A 45 -19.16 5.48 0.44
CA GLY A 45 -20.13 6.54 0.73
C GLY A 45 -19.49 7.93 0.82
N PRO A 46 -20.09 8.87 1.57
CA PRO A 46 -19.49 10.19 1.81
C PRO A 46 -18.11 10.10 2.47
N MET A 47 -17.07 10.36 1.67
CA MET A 47 -15.68 10.18 2.11
C MET A 47 -15.21 11.28 3.06
N HIS A 48 -14.70 10.83 4.20
CA HIS A 48 -13.93 11.54 5.20
C HIS A 48 -12.47 11.06 5.15
N TRP A 49 -11.58 11.69 5.92
CA TRP A 49 -10.29 11.12 6.26
C TRP A 49 -10.28 10.63 7.71
N ALA A 50 -10.22 9.31 7.90
CA ALA A 50 -9.85 8.74 9.19
C ALA A 50 -8.42 9.16 9.55
N HIS A 51 -8.10 9.13 10.85
CA HIS A 51 -6.76 9.44 11.34
C HIS A 51 -6.35 8.45 12.42
N ALA A 52 -5.12 7.95 12.32
CA ALA A 52 -4.50 7.14 13.34
C ALA A 52 -3.01 7.48 13.48
N THR A 53 -2.45 7.24 14.66
CA THR A 53 -1.04 7.47 14.94
C THR A 53 -0.37 6.23 15.49
N SER A 54 0.90 6.02 15.17
CA SER A 54 1.70 4.90 15.68
C SER A 54 3.15 5.34 15.91
N ARG A 55 3.86 4.64 16.80
CA ARG A 55 5.32 4.79 16.98
C ARG A 55 6.13 3.66 16.35
N ASP A 56 5.47 2.60 15.92
CA ASP A 56 6.11 1.38 15.39
C ASP A 56 5.46 0.85 14.10
N LEU A 57 4.47 1.59 13.56
CA LEU A 57 3.70 1.26 12.36
C LEU A 57 2.80 0.02 12.48
N LEU A 58 2.69 -0.58 13.66
CA LEU A 58 1.87 -1.78 13.91
C LEU A 58 0.76 -1.50 14.91
N HIS A 59 1.07 -0.80 16.01
CA HIS A 59 0.10 -0.46 17.03
C HIS A 59 -0.45 0.94 16.77
N TRP A 60 -1.69 1.00 16.30
CA TRP A 60 -2.34 2.24 15.89
C TRP A 60 -3.31 2.74 16.94
N GLN A 61 -3.16 4.02 17.31
CA GLN A 61 -4.12 4.75 18.12
C GLN A 61 -5.03 5.56 17.20
N HIS A 62 -6.33 5.30 17.25
CA HIS A 62 -7.32 6.06 16.50
C HIS A 62 -7.44 7.48 17.06
N GLN A 63 -7.49 8.45 16.16
CA GLN A 63 -7.67 9.87 16.44
C GLN A 63 -9.03 10.33 15.89
N PRO A 64 -9.49 11.56 16.25
CA PRO A 64 -10.66 12.15 15.61
C PRO A 64 -10.53 12.19 14.09
N ILE A 65 -11.67 12.18 13.38
CA ILE A 65 -11.71 12.36 11.93
C ILE A 65 -10.99 13.66 11.56
N ALA A 66 -10.02 13.57 10.65
CA ALA A 66 -9.21 14.71 10.26
C ALA A 66 -9.93 15.63 9.27
N LEU A 67 -10.60 15.06 8.27
CA LEU A 67 -11.36 15.80 7.26
C LEU A 67 -12.75 15.18 7.11
N ALA A 68 -13.77 16.04 7.05
CA ALA A 68 -15.14 15.66 6.74
C ALA A 68 -15.57 16.31 5.42
N PRO A 69 -16.59 15.75 4.72
CA PRO A 69 -17.22 16.44 3.61
C PRO A 69 -17.66 17.86 3.98
N ASP A 70 -17.46 18.80 3.06
CA ASP A 70 -17.81 20.21 3.24
C ASP A 70 -18.61 20.75 2.04
N ALA A 71 -18.71 22.07 1.90
CA ALA A 71 -19.41 22.72 0.79
C ALA A 71 -18.81 22.40 -0.60
N HIS A 72 -17.56 21.92 -0.66
CA HIS A 72 -16.89 21.48 -1.87
C HIS A 72 -17.05 19.98 -2.15
N GLY A 73 -17.75 19.25 -1.27
CA GLY A 73 -18.08 17.84 -1.45
C GLY A 73 -17.28 16.92 -0.52
N MET A 74 -17.11 15.68 -0.95
CA MET A 74 -16.38 14.66 -0.20
C MET A 74 -14.87 14.95 -0.17
N ALA A 75 -14.20 14.58 0.91
CA ALA A 75 -12.74 14.65 0.99
C ALA A 75 -12.16 13.36 0.39
N PHE A 76 -11.73 13.41 -0.87
CA PHE A 76 -11.07 12.30 -1.57
C PHE A 76 -9.57 12.25 -1.26
N SER A 77 -8.88 11.26 -1.83
CA SER A 77 -7.47 10.94 -1.56
C SER A 77 -6.51 12.10 -1.82
N GLY A 78 -5.33 12.00 -1.21
CA GLY A 78 -4.26 12.99 -1.30
C GLY A 78 -3.11 12.73 -0.31
N GLY A 79 -2.11 13.61 -0.30
CA GLY A 79 -0.90 13.50 0.49
C GLY A 79 -0.75 14.57 1.57
N ALA A 80 0.40 14.55 2.24
CA ALA A 80 0.74 15.49 3.31
C ALA A 80 2.21 15.90 3.22
N VAL A 81 2.51 17.10 3.72
CA VAL A 81 3.88 17.62 3.90
C VAL A 81 4.00 18.39 5.20
N LEU A 82 5.16 18.33 5.84
CA LEU A 82 5.48 19.14 7.02
C LEU A 82 6.19 20.44 6.60
N ASP A 83 5.51 21.59 6.72
CA ASP A 83 6.03 22.90 6.31
C ASP A 83 6.96 23.51 7.36
N LYS A 84 8.16 22.95 7.48
CA LYS A 84 9.19 23.36 8.46
C LYS A 84 9.60 24.82 8.34
N ALA A 85 9.57 25.38 7.13
CA ALA A 85 9.96 26.75 6.86
C ALA A 85 8.79 27.75 6.96
N ASN A 86 7.58 27.26 7.30
CA ASN A 86 6.36 28.06 7.37
C ASN A 86 6.10 28.87 6.09
N THR A 87 6.43 28.29 4.93
CA THR A 87 6.25 28.90 3.61
C THR A 87 4.79 29.20 3.30
N ALA A 88 3.87 28.37 3.80
CA ALA A 88 2.44 28.61 3.70
C ALA A 88 1.95 29.64 4.73
N GLY A 89 2.71 29.96 5.78
CA GLY A 89 2.36 30.94 6.79
C GLY A 89 1.21 30.52 7.72
N PHE A 90 1.00 29.21 7.91
CA PHE A 90 -0.03 28.68 8.82
C PHE A 90 0.46 28.58 10.27
N SER A 91 1.77 28.47 10.49
CA SER A 91 2.34 28.36 11.84
C SER A 91 2.46 29.76 12.45
N GLY A 92 1.70 30.01 13.52
CA GLY A 92 1.82 31.25 14.30
C GLY A 92 3.15 31.33 15.06
N PRO A 93 3.51 32.51 15.61
CA PRO A 93 4.71 32.64 16.44
C PRO A 93 4.73 31.63 17.60
N GLY A 94 5.77 30.81 17.67
CA GLY A 94 5.95 29.79 18.71
C GLY A 94 5.14 28.50 18.51
N ALA A 95 4.34 28.39 17.44
CA ALA A 95 3.66 27.14 17.09
C ALA A 95 4.65 26.13 16.46
N ASN A 96 4.29 24.85 16.53
CA ASN A 96 5.01 23.82 15.77
C ASN A 96 4.85 24.06 14.26
N PRO A 97 5.77 23.54 13.43
CA PRO A 97 5.59 23.54 11.98
C PRO A 97 4.25 22.91 11.59
N ALA A 98 3.51 23.57 10.70
CA ALA A 98 2.23 23.06 10.24
C ALA A 98 2.40 21.77 9.42
N LEU A 99 1.63 20.74 9.77
CA LEU A 99 1.36 19.61 8.88
C LEU A 99 0.25 20.04 7.93
N VAL A 100 0.54 20.05 6.63
CA VAL A 100 -0.41 20.45 5.58
C VAL A 100 -0.85 19.20 4.83
N LEU A 101 -2.15 18.94 4.84
CA LEU A 101 -2.81 17.93 4.03
C LEU A 101 -3.23 18.58 2.71
N MET A 102 -2.94 17.93 1.59
CA MET A 102 -3.47 18.30 0.29
C MET A 102 -4.37 17.17 -0.20
N TYR A 103 -5.59 17.49 -0.61
CA TYR A 103 -6.62 16.49 -0.87
C TYR A 103 -7.52 16.90 -2.03
N CYS A 104 -8.14 15.92 -2.68
CA CYS A 104 -9.16 16.18 -3.69
C CYS A 104 -10.50 16.51 -3.02
N GLN A 105 -11.04 17.69 -3.26
CA GLN A 105 -12.43 18.03 -2.98
C GLN A 105 -13.31 17.50 -4.11
N SER A 106 -14.15 16.51 -3.83
CA SER A 106 -14.99 15.80 -4.80
C SER A 106 -16.46 16.13 -4.62
N GLY A 107 -16.89 17.18 -5.32
CA GLY A 107 -18.27 17.67 -5.33
C GLY A 107 -18.82 17.72 -6.74
N ARG A 108 -19.26 18.90 -7.19
CA ARG A 108 -19.70 19.11 -8.59
C ARG A 108 -18.55 18.87 -9.59
N VAL A 109 -17.33 19.17 -9.17
CA VAL A 109 -16.07 18.93 -9.88
C VAL A 109 -15.05 18.36 -8.90
N GLN A 110 -14.02 17.68 -9.39
CA GLN A 110 -12.87 17.25 -8.57
C GLN A 110 -11.79 18.33 -8.61
N GLN A 111 -11.39 18.92 -7.49
CA GLN A 111 -10.41 20.02 -7.44
C GLN A 111 -9.53 19.89 -6.21
N GLN A 112 -8.36 20.52 -6.16
CA GLN A 112 -7.39 20.27 -5.08
C GLN A 112 -7.48 21.35 -4.00
N GLY A 113 -7.74 20.93 -2.76
CA GLY A 113 -7.76 21.76 -1.57
C GLY A 113 -6.62 21.42 -0.62
N ILE A 114 -6.42 22.28 0.39
CA ILE A 114 -5.51 22.02 1.50
C ILE A 114 -6.21 22.22 2.86
N ALA A 115 -5.72 21.52 3.87
CA ALA A 115 -6.03 21.71 5.27
C ALA A 115 -4.73 21.67 6.08
N TRP A 116 -4.71 22.25 7.27
CA TRP A 116 -3.49 22.34 8.07
C TRP A 116 -3.75 22.13 9.55
N SER A 117 -2.71 21.70 10.26
CA SER A 117 -2.72 21.53 11.71
C SER A 117 -1.35 21.82 12.31
N THR A 118 -1.33 22.41 13.52
CA THR A 118 -0.10 22.61 14.31
C THR A 118 -0.07 21.76 15.60
N ASP A 119 -1.20 21.12 15.94
CA ASP A 119 -1.28 20.10 16.99
C ASP A 119 -1.27 18.66 16.42
N TYR A 120 -1.28 18.54 15.09
CA TYR A 120 -1.23 17.31 14.31
C TYR A 120 -2.42 16.36 14.47
N ILE A 121 -3.50 16.84 15.13
CA ILE A 121 -4.72 16.07 15.42
C ILE A 121 -5.94 16.77 14.82
N HIS A 122 -6.09 18.09 15.02
CA HIS A 122 -7.22 18.85 14.53
C HIS A 122 -6.82 19.63 13.28
N PHE A 123 -7.49 19.34 12.17
CA PHE A 123 -7.18 19.94 10.87
C PHE A 123 -8.23 20.98 10.47
N HIS A 124 -7.73 22.09 9.93
CA HIS A 124 -8.55 23.21 9.49
C HIS A 124 -8.43 23.37 7.97
N PRO A 125 -9.53 23.19 7.21
CA PRO A 125 -9.54 23.52 5.79
C PRO A 125 -9.10 24.97 5.55
N TYR A 126 -8.38 25.21 4.47
CA TYR A 126 -7.99 26.57 4.09
C TYR A 126 -9.18 27.34 3.52
N ASP A 127 -9.48 28.51 4.10
CA ASP A 127 -10.65 29.34 3.75
C ASP A 127 -10.74 29.76 2.27
N LYS A 128 -9.63 29.71 1.52
CA LYS A 128 -9.59 30.06 0.09
C LYS A 128 -9.43 28.85 -0.82
N ASN A 129 -9.78 27.65 -0.35
CA ASN A 129 -9.87 26.49 -1.22
C ASN A 129 -10.84 26.74 -2.40
N PRO A 130 -10.61 26.12 -3.57
CA PRO A 130 -9.48 25.23 -3.91
C PRO A 130 -8.16 25.98 -4.20
N VAL A 131 -7.02 25.31 -3.99
CA VAL A 131 -5.68 25.81 -4.36
C VAL A 131 -5.25 25.41 -5.77
N ILE A 132 -5.80 24.32 -6.31
CA ILE A 132 -5.69 23.97 -7.74
C ILE A 132 -7.11 23.71 -8.27
N PRO A 133 -7.72 24.69 -8.96
CA PRO A 133 -9.07 24.51 -9.51
C PRO A 133 -9.05 23.51 -10.68
N ASN A 134 -10.16 22.80 -10.87
CA ASN A 134 -10.32 21.91 -12.01
C ASN A 134 -10.46 22.69 -13.33
N GLY A 135 -9.67 22.34 -14.34
CA GLY A 135 -9.70 22.93 -15.68
C GLY A 135 -10.76 22.38 -16.65
N GLY A 136 -11.71 21.56 -16.18
CA GLY A 136 -12.74 20.90 -17.01
C GLY A 136 -12.56 19.38 -17.18
N LEU A 137 -11.66 18.76 -16.42
CA LEU A 137 -11.43 17.32 -16.43
C LEU A 137 -12.46 16.59 -15.57
N ARG A 138 -12.93 15.43 -16.06
CA ARG A 138 -13.79 14.54 -15.27
C ARG A 138 -13.05 13.94 -14.08
N ASP A 139 -11.85 13.44 -14.35
CA ASP A 139 -10.97 12.77 -13.40
C ASP A 139 -9.75 13.67 -13.14
N PHE A 140 -9.71 14.32 -11.97
CA PHE A 140 -8.64 15.23 -11.55
C PHE A 140 -8.48 15.19 -10.03
N ARG A 141 -7.65 14.29 -9.52
CA ARG A 141 -7.65 13.91 -8.11
C ARG A 141 -6.29 13.41 -7.62
N ASP A 142 -6.27 13.06 -6.34
CA ASP A 142 -5.18 12.37 -5.64
C ASP A 142 -3.85 13.15 -5.67
N PRO A 143 -3.82 14.40 -5.15
CA PRO A 143 -2.62 15.21 -5.15
C PRO A 143 -1.58 14.67 -4.16
N LYS A 144 -0.37 14.40 -4.64
CA LYS A 144 0.79 14.10 -3.78
C LYS A 144 1.77 15.28 -3.78
N PRO A 145 1.75 16.13 -2.73
CA PRO A 145 2.76 17.15 -2.54
C PRO A 145 4.07 16.53 -2.03
N PHE A 146 5.20 17.16 -2.38
CA PHE A 146 6.53 16.82 -1.89
C PHE A 146 7.46 18.05 -1.98
N TRP A 147 8.52 18.06 -1.16
CA TRP A 147 9.59 19.04 -1.33
C TRP A 147 10.47 18.65 -2.53
N ASN A 148 10.61 19.55 -3.51
CA ASN A 148 11.44 19.37 -4.68
C ASN A 148 12.85 19.91 -4.41
N PRO A 149 13.86 19.04 -4.19
CA PRO A 149 15.21 19.48 -3.88
C PRO A 149 15.94 20.09 -5.09
N VAL A 150 15.48 19.84 -6.31
CA VAL A 150 16.12 20.35 -7.54
C VAL A 150 15.83 21.83 -7.73
N LEU A 151 14.57 22.24 -7.50
CA LEU A 151 14.15 23.64 -7.61
C LEU A 151 14.05 24.37 -6.27
N SER A 152 14.20 23.67 -5.15
CA SER A 152 14.01 24.22 -3.79
C SER A 152 12.64 24.88 -3.60
N CYS A 153 11.59 24.16 -4.00
CA CYS A 153 10.20 24.59 -3.85
C CYS A 153 9.30 23.40 -3.49
N TRP A 154 8.02 23.65 -3.25
CA TRP A 154 7.03 22.58 -3.23
C TRP A 154 6.70 22.15 -4.65
N SER A 155 6.56 20.85 -4.84
CA SER A 155 6.00 20.26 -6.05
C SER A 155 4.83 19.36 -5.70
N CYS A 156 3.97 19.11 -6.67
CA CYS A 156 2.85 18.19 -6.52
C CYS A 156 2.67 17.40 -7.81
N VAL A 157 2.38 16.12 -7.68
CA VAL A 157 1.86 15.30 -8.78
C VAL A 157 0.35 15.09 -8.58
N VAL A 158 -0.43 15.17 -9.66
CA VAL A 158 -1.90 15.02 -9.62
C VAL A 158 -2.35 14.13 -10.77
N ALA A 159 -3.16 13.11 -10.48
CA ALA A 159 -3.75 12.27 -11.51
C ALA A 159 -4.82 13.06 -12.29
N SER A 160 -4.67 13.09 -13.62
CA SER A 160 -5.45 13.93 -14.53
C SER A 160 -6.06 13.09 -15.66
N GLY A 161 -6.79 12.03 -15.29
CA GLY A 161 -7.35 11.05 -16.22
C GLY A 161 -6.40 9.89 -16.50
N ASP A 162 -5.62 10.00 -17.58
CA ASP A 162 -4.72 8.95 -18.08
C ASP A 162 -3.22 9.32 -17.97
N HIS A 163 -2.93 10.42 -17.30
CA HIS A 163 -1.58 10.95 -17.10
C HIS A 163 -1.46 11.65 -15.74
N ILE A 164 -0.21 11.94 -15.36
CA ILE A 164 0.12 12.70 -14.17
C ILE A 164 0.56 14.10 -14.58
N ASP A 165 -0.12 15.11 -14.03
CA ASP A 165 0.32 16.50 -14.11
C ASP A 165 1.29 16.83 -12.97
N PHE A 166 2.33 17.58 -13.28
CA PHE A 166 3.29 18.12 -12.31
C PHE A 166 3.00 19.60 -12.08
N TYR A 167 3.09 20.02 -10.82
CA TYR A 167 2.92 21.40 -10.38
C TYR A 167 4.08 21.83 -9.49
N ARG A 168 4.30 23.15 -9.39
CA ARG A 168 5.19 23.77 -8.42
C ARG A 168 4.51 24.90 -7.65
N SER A 169 4.96 25.14 -6.43
CA SER A 169 4.50 26.23 -5.57
C SER A 169 5.62 26.66 -4.62
N ASP A 170 5.65 27.95 -4.28
CA ASP A 170 6.54 28.48 -3.24
C ASP A 170 5.85 28.54 -1.87
N ASP A 171 4.52 28.43 -1.80
CA ASP A 171 3.71 28.72 -0.60
C ASP A 171 2.59 27.70 -0.31
N LEU A 172 2.56 26.57 -1.03
CA LEU A 172 1.51 25.52 -1.02
C LEU A 172 0.10 26.00 -1.43
N LYS A 173 -0.09 27.29 -1.72
CA LYS A 173 -1.38 27.93 -1.98
C LYS A 173 -1.54 28.31 -3.44
N ARG A 174 -0.46 28.74 -4.09
CA ARG A 174 -0.42 29.15 -5.49
C ARG A 174 0.40 28.15 -6.28
N TRP A 175 -0.28 27.44 -7.16
CA TRP A 175 0.34 26.39 -7.96
C TRP A 175 0.42 26.77 -9.43
N CYS A 176 1.54 26.42 -10.07
CA CYS A 176 1.72 26.51 -11.50
C CYS A 176 2.03 25.12 -12.06
N ARG A 177 1.29 24.70 -13.09
CA ARG A 177 1.58 23.46 -13.81
C ARG A 177 2.94 23.59 -14.52
N THR A 178 3.79 22.57 -14.39
CA THR A 178 5.14 22.54 -14.97
C THR A 178 5.23 21.61 -16.17
N SER A 179 4.70 20.39 -16.06
CA SER A 179 4.78 19.36 -17.10
C SER A 179 3.71 18.29 -16.89
N ALA A 180 3.75 17.24 -17.73
CA ALA A 180 2.98 16.02 -17.52
C ALA A 180 3.77 14.78 -17.96
N PHE A 181 3.41 13.64 -17.39
CA PHE A 181 3.90 12.33 -17.81
C PHE A 181 2.72 11.38 -18.04
N GLY A 182 2.72 10.72 -19.20
CA GLY A 182 1.71 9.75 -19.60
C GLY A 182 0.89 10.19 -20.83
N PRO A 183 0.04 9.30 -21.37
CA PRO A 183 -0.12 7.91 -20.95
C PRO A 183 1.14 7.07 -21.24
N ALA A 184 1.47 6.15 -20.33
CA ALA A 184 2.64 5.27 -20.43
C ALA A 184 2.36 3.91 -19.77
N GLY A 185 3.26 2.95 -19.96
CA GLY A 185 3.01 1.57 -19.53
C GLY A 185 1.99 0.85 -20.41
N ASN A 186 1.66 -0.39 -20.06
CA ASN A 186 0.84 -1.27 -20.90
C ASN A 186 -0.48 -1.69 -20.23
N LEU A 187 -0.94 -0.94 -19.21
CA LEU A 187 -2.19 -1.22 -18.51
C LEU A 187 -3.30 -0.24 -18.94
N PRO A 188 -4.44 -0.73 -19.47
CA PRO A 188 -5.60 0.13 -19.69
C PRO A 188 -6.27 0.47 -18.35
N GLY A 189 -6.82 1.68 -18.23
CA GLY A 189 -7.54 2.09 -17.03
C GLY A 189 -7.39 3.58 -16.71
N VAL A 190 -7.97 3.99 -15.60
CA VAL A 190 -7.81 5.35 -15.06
C VAL A 190 -6.59 5.37 -14.15
N TRP A 191 -5.78 6.43 -14.25
CA TRP A 191 -4.64 6.67 -13.38
C TRP A 191 -5.13 7.33 -12.09
N GLU A 192 -4.74 6.79 -10.96
CA GLU A 192 -5.15 7.22 -9.62
C GLU A 192 -3.94 7.18 -8.67
N CYS A 193 -4.05 7.88 -7.54
CA CYS A 193 -3.12 7.82 -6.40
C CYS A 193 -1.63 7.82 -6.79
N PRO A 194 -1.12 8.85 -7.49
CA PRO A 194 0.28 8.95 -7.79
C PRO A 194 1.10 9.15 -6.52
N ASP A 195 2.30 8.57 -6.49
CA ASP A 195 3.33 8.93 -5.52
C ASP A 195 4.68 9.13 -6.22
N PHE A 196 5.48 10.07 -5.75
CA PHE A 196 6.69 10.49 -6.44
C PHE A 196 7.83 10.78 -5.48
N PHE A 197 8.91 10.01 -5.61
CA PHE A 197 10.05 10.06 -4.69
C PHE A 197 11.34 9.58 -5.36
N ALA A 198 12.48 9.91 -4.76
CA ALA A 198 13.78 9.40 -5.18
C ALA A 198 14.27 8.27 -4.26
N LEU A 199 14.97 7.30 -4.83
CA LEU A 199 15.69 6.24 -4.13
C LEU A 199 17.12 6.12 -4.70
N PRO A 200 18.13 5.80 -3.87
CA PRO A 200 19.45 5.46 -4.37
C PRO A 200 19.41 4.11 -5.10
N ALA A 201 19.96 4.06 -6.31
CA ALA A 201 20.28 2.84 -7.01
C ALA A 201 21.54 2.18 -6.42
N PRO A 202 21.82 0.89 -6.72
CA PRO A 202 22.99 0.17 -6.19
C PRO A 202 24.35 0.83 -6.48
N ASP A 203 24.45 1.64 -7.54
CA ASP A 203 25.64 2.42 -7.89
C ASP A 203 25.73 3.78 -7.16
N GLY A 204 24.76 4.08 -6.30
CA GLY A 204 24.66 5.32 -5.54
C GLY A 204 23.95 6.47 -6.25
N GLN A 205 23.58 6.33 -7.54
CA GLN A 205 22.85 7.38 -8.25
C GLN A 205 21.40 7.45 -7.77
N LEU A 206 20.87 8.66 -7.62
CA LEU A 206 19.45 8.84 -7.32
C LEU A 206 18.60 8.57 -8.56
N LYS A 207 17.61 7.69 -8.41
CA LYS A 207 16.58 7.40 -9.40
C LYS A 207 15.23 7.85 -8.84
N TRP A 208 14.49 8.58 -9.67
CA TRP A 208 13.12 8.97 -9.34
C TRP A 208 12.16 7.84 -9.69
N VAL A 209 11.20 7.59 -8.80
CA VAL A 209 10.18 6.57 -8.94
C VAL A 209 8.82 7.26 -8.93
N LEU A 210 8.03 7.03 -9.97
CA LEU A 210 6.62 7.41 -10.05
C LEU A 210 5.78 6.15 -9.87
N VAL A 211 5.05 6.08 -8.77
CA VAL A 211 4.02 5.07 -8.51
C VAL A 211 2.70 5.60 -9.04
N VAL A 212 1.90 4.73 -9.67
CA VAL A 212 0.57 5.06 -10.19
C VAL A 212 -0.35 3.87 -9.94
N SER A 213 -1.44 4.11 -9.24
CA SER A 213 -2.52 3.12 -9.09
C SER A 213 -3.44 3.14 -10.31
N MET A 214 -3.90 1.97 -10.71
CA MET A 214 -4.66 1.74 -11.93
C MET A 214 -6.03 1.15 -11.60
N GLY A 215 -7.09 1.92 -11.88
CA GLY A 215 -8.45 1.40 -11.90
C GLY A 215 -8.74 0.72 -13.24
N ARG A 216 -8.88 -0.61 -13.24
CA ARG A 216 -9.02 -1.45 -14.44
C ARG A 216 -10.34 -2.22 -14.43
N ALA A 217 -10.67 -2.86 -15.54
CA ALA A 217 -11.84 -3.73 -15.62
C ALA A 217 -11.70 -4.93 -14.65
N LYS A 218 -12.83 -5.43 -14.15
CA LYS A 218 -12.85 -6.57 -13.21
C LYS A 218 -12.26 -7.84 -13.84
N GLU A 219 -12.53 -8.03 -15.13
CA GLU A 219 -12.02 -9.11 -15.98
C GLU A 219 -10.50 -9.08 -16.09
N ASP A 220 -9.90 -7.89 -15.96
CA ASP A 220 -8.47 -7.65 -16.10
C ASP A 220 -7.74 -7.67 -14.75
N GLY A 221 -8.43 -8.02 -13.65
CA GLY A 221 -7.87 -8.05 -12.30
C GLY A 221 -8.25 -6.85 -11.43
N GLY A 222 -9.15 -5.97 -11.89
CA GLY A 222 -9.70 -4.87 -11.11
C GLY A 222 -8.69 -3.76 -10.84
N SER A 223 -8.15 -3.69 -9.63
CA SER A 223 -7.26 -2.62 -9.20
C SER A 223 -5.85 -3.12 -8.95
N CYS A 224 -4.83 -2.40 -9.42
CA CYS A 224 -3.41 -2.69 -9.15
C CYS A 224 -2.55 -1.43 -9.13
N THR A 225 -1.28 -1.55 -8.75
CA THR A 225 -0.36 -0.41 -8.67
C THR A 225 0.90 -0.66 -9.49
N GLN A 226 1.15 0.19 -10.50
CA GLN A 226 2.35 0.16 -11.33
C GLN A 226 3.37 1.21 -10.91
N TYR A 227 4.62 1.07 -11.36
CA TYR A 227 5.63 2.10 -11.18
C TYR A 227 6.54 2.28 -12.39
N PHE A 228 7.08 3.49 -12.50
CA PHE A 228 8.10 3.89 -13.46
C PHE A 228 9.33 4.37 -12.69
N SER A 229 10.53 4.04 -13.18
CA SER A 229 11.78 4.60 -12.68
C SER A 229 12.40 5.49 -13.75
N GLY A 230 13.10 6.55 -13.36
CA GLY A 230 13.69 7.47 -14.33
C GLY A 230 14.45 8.64 -13.70
N SER A 231 14.49 9.74 -14.44
CA SER A 231 15.12 10.99 -14.05
C SER A 231 14.09 12.11 -13.93
N PHE A 232 14.36 13.08 -13.07
CA PHE A 232 13.52 14.26 -12.86
C PHE A 232 14.43 15.49 -12.75
N ASP A 233 14.22 16.47 -13.61
CA ASP A 233 15.00 17.70 -13.67
C ASP A 233 14.43 18.82 -12.76
N GLY A 234 13.45 18.48 -11.93
CA GLY A 234 12.71 19.44 -11.12
C GLY A 234 11.42 19.94 -11.78
N VAL A 235 11.26 19.77 -13.09
CA VAL A 235 10.13 20.24 -13.88
C VAL A 235 9.39 19.08 -14.52
N SER A 236 10.10 18.15 -15.16
CA SER A 236 9.60 17.04 -15.99
C SER A 236 10.24 15.71 -15.60
N PHE A 237 9.41 14.66 -15.55
CA PHE A 237 9.87 13.28 -15.33
C PHE A 237 10.07 12.56 -16.65
N MET A 238 11.24 11.94 -16.81
CA MET A 238 11.58 11.11 -17.97
C MET A 238 11.85 9.69 -17.49
N ALA A 239 10.91 8.78 -17.81
CA ALA A 239 11.01 7.38 -17.47
C ALA A 239 12.13 6.67 -18.26
N ASP A 240 12.85 5.79 -17.58
CA ASP A 240 13.75 4.84 -18.24
C ASP A 240 12.92 3.86 -19.09
N PRO A 241 13.41 3.43 -20.27
CA PRO A 241 12.73 2.42 -21.06
C PRO A 241 12.50 1.13 -20.27
N ALA A 242 11.26 0.63 -20.31
CA ALA A 242 10.89 -0.66 -19.76
C ALA A 242 10.19 -1.48 -20.84
N GLY A 243 10.66 -2.71 -21.06
CA GLY A 243 10.03 -3.66 -22.00
C GLY A 243 8.79 -4.36 -21.43
N GLU A 244 8.43 -4.08 -20.18
CA GLU A 244 7.34 -4.72 -19.45
C GLU A 244 6.69 -3.76 -18.45
N THR A 245 5.44 -4.02 -18.10
CA THR A 245 4.78 -3.36 -16.96
C THR A 245 5.43 -3.83 -15.67
N ARG A 246 5.78 -2.90 -14.79
CA ARG A 246 6.30 -3.22 -13.46
C ARG A 246 5.27 -2.86 -12.41
N LEU A 247 4.91 -3.83 -11.58
CA LEU A 247 3.96 -3.67 -10.48
C LEU A 247 4.70 -3.52 -9.16
N VAL A 248 4.17 -2.67 -8.28
CA VAL A 248 4.65 -2.54 -6.90
C VAL A 248 4.35 -3.82 -6.12
N ASP A 249 3.19 -4.41 -6.39
CA ASP A 249 2.71 -5.68 -5.88
C ASP A 249 2.02 -6.41 -7.04
N PRO A 250 2.48 -7.62 -7.42
CA PRO A 250 1.86 -8.40 -8.49
C PRO A 250 0.60 -9.15 -8.06
N GLY A 251 0.25 -9.13 -6.77
CA GLY A 251 -1.01 -9.63 -6.21
C GLY A 251 -2.19 -8.71 -6.51
N PHE A 252 -3.36 -9.09 -5.98
CA PHE A 252 -4.62 -8.41 -6.27
C PHE A 252 -5.11 -7.49 -5.15
N ASP A 253 -4.50 -7.56 -3.96
CA ASP A 253 -4.96 -6.87 -2.75
C ASP A 253 -3.92 -5.85 -2.25
N ASP A 254 -3.40 -5.04 -3.15
CA ASP A 254 -2.57 -3.85 -2.84
C ASP A 254 -2.88 -2.74 -3.86
N TYR A 255 -3.60 -1.72 -3.40
CA TYR A 255 -4.04 -0.60 -4.22
C TYR A 255 -3.81 0.75 -3.54
N ALA A 256 -3.76 1.83 -4.32
CA ALA A 256 -3.56 3.19 -3.83
C ALA A 256 -2.32 3.32 -2.92
N ALA A 257 -1.25 2.60 -3.24
CA ALA A 257 -0.06 2.53 -2.39
C ALA A 257 0.73 3.83 -2.46
N ILE A 258 0.89 4.48 -1.31
CA ILE A 258 1.63 5.75 -1.17
C ILE A 258 2.64 5.65 -0.03
N THR A 259 3.63 6.54 -0.05
CA THR A 259 4.72 6.58 0.92
C THR A 259 4.55 7.67 1.97
N PHE A 260 5.09 7.39 3.15
CA PHE A 260 5.24 8.38 4.22
C PHE A 260 6.15 9.53 3.79
N ASP A 261 5.67 10.76 3.95
CA ASP A 261 6.49 11.95 3.92
C ASP A 261 7.28 12.13 5.23
N ASN A 262 8.42 12.81 5.14
CA ASN A 262 9.29 13.16 6.28
C ASN A 262 9.79 11.98 7.15
N ALA A 263 9.59 10.73 6.71
CA ALA A 263 10.21 9.55 7.28
C ALA A 263 11.65 9.37 6.76
N PRO A 264 12.59 8.86 7.58
CA PRO A 264 13.99 8.67 7.18
C PRO A 264 14.14 7.56 6.13
N GLU A 265 13.27 6.55 6.19
CA GLU A 265 13.16 5.50 5.18
C GLU A 265 11.95 5.78 4.27
N ARG A 266 12.00 5.28 3.04
CA ARG A 266 10.86 5.36 2.13
C ARG A 266 9.89 4.21 2.43
N ILE A 267 8.91 4.49 3.30
CA ILE A 267 7.96 3.49 3.78
C ILE A 267 6.67 3.61 2.96
N LEU A 268 6.24 2.52 2.32
CA LEU A 268 5.04 2.39 1.50
C LEU A 268 3.95 1.64 2.28
N VAL A 269 2.71 2.11 2.16
CA VAL A 269 1.50 1.41 2.61
C VAL A 269 0.45 1.51 1.50
N GLY A 270 -0.25 0.40 1.22
CA GLY A 270 -1.40 0.35 0.33
C GLY A 270 -2.68 -0.01 1.06
N TRP A 271 -3.80 0.08 0.36
CA TRP A 271 -5.08 -0.50 0.75
C TRP A 271 -5.09 -2.00 0.40
N ALA A 272 -5.23 -2.84 1.42
CA ALA A 272 -5.15 -4.29 1.32
C ALA A 272 -6.47 -4.91 0.80
N SER A 273 -6.90 -4.50 -0.40
CA SER A 273 -8.10 -5.03 -1.04
C SER A 273 -8.11 -4.76 -2.55
N ASN A 274 -9.17 -5.23 -3.21
CA ASN A 274 -9.44 -4.97 -4.61
C ASN A 274 -10.85 -4.38 -4.80
N TRP A 275 -10.96 -3.31 -5.59
CA TRP A 275 -12.24 -2.69 -5.91
C TRP A 275 -13.29 -3.67 -6.47
N THR A 276 -12.85 -4.76 -7.08
CA THR A 276 -13.73 -5.80 -7.64
C THR A 276 -14.66 -6.44 -6.60
N TYR A 277 -14.18 -6.63 -5.37
CA TYR A 277 -14.90 -7.37 -4.31
C TYR A 277 -14.82 -6.74 -2.91
N ALA A 278 -14.12 -5.62 -2.74
CA ALA A 278 -13.95 -4.98 -1.44
C ALA A 278 -15.28 -4.70 -0.71
N GLY A 279 -16.31 -4.26 -1.45
CA GLY A 279 -17.68 -4.02 -0.97
C GLY A 279 -18.45 -5.26 -0.51
N LEU A 280 -17.88 -6.46 -0.63
CA LEU A 280 -18.53 -7.73 -0.27
C LEU A 280 -17.74 -8.51 0.80
N THR A 281 -16.60 -7.99 1.26
CA THR A 281 -15.75 -8.69 2.25
C THR A 281 -16.53 -9.01 3.54
N PRO A 282 -16.33 -10.20 4.15
CA PRO A 282 -17.18 -10.73 5.21
C PRO A 282 -16.75 -10.27 6.62
N THR A 283 -16.38 -9.00 6.78
CA THR A 283 -15.75 -8.45 8.00
C THR A 283 -16.72 -7.80 8.99
N GLY A 284 -18.02 -7.83 8.71
CA GLY A 284 -19.06 -7.38 9.64
C GLY A 284 -19.15 -5.87 9.75
N VAL A 285 -18.71 -5.30 10.88
CA VAL A 285 -18.90 -3.87 11.22
C VAL A 285 -17.86 -2.93 10.60
N TYR A 286 -16.82 -3.48 9.97
CA TYR A 286 -15.82 -2.72 9.25
C TYR A 286 -15.54 -3.35 7.88
N ARG A 287 -14.95 -2.61 6.95
CA ARG A 287 -14.37 -3.13 5.69
C ARG A 287 -13.12 -2.36 5.32
N GLY A 288 -12.19 -3.07 4.68
CA GLY A 288 -10.88 -2.55 4.31
C GLY A 288 -9.85 -2.67 5.43
N ALA A 289 -8.59 -2.78 5.02
CA ALA A 289 -7.41 -2.77 5.86
C ALA A 289 -6.26 -2.12 5.07
N MET A 290 -5.19 -1.74 5.76
CA MET A 290 -3.94 -1.31 5.12
C MET A 290 -2.99 -2.50 5.01
N THR A 291 -2.09 -2.51 4.02
CA THR A 291 -1.01 -3.51 3.93
C THR A 291 -0.06 -3.37 5.11
N LEU A 292 0.79 -4.38 5.35
CA LEU A 292 1.98 -4.14 6.18
C LEU A 292 2.85 -3.03 5.56
N PRO A 293 3.46 -2.16 6.37
CA PRO A 293 4.38 -1.14 5.87
C PRO A 293 5.63 -1.78 5.26
N ARG A 294 6.01 -1.31 4.07
CA ARG A 294 7.15 -1.82 3.30
C ARG A 294 8.22 -0.75 3.16
N ILE A 295 9.47 -1.05 3.50
CA ILE A 295 10.60 -0.17 3.23
C ILE A 295 11.09 -0.41 1.81
N LEU A 296 11.06 0.63 1.00
CA LEU A 296 11.43 0.55 -0.41
C LEU A 296 12.92 0.73 -0.65
N SER A 297 13.43 0.01 -1.64
CA SER A 297 14.79 0.12 -2.17
C SER A 297 14.82 -0.20 -3.65
N LEU A 298 15.91 0.15 -4.33
CA LEU A 298 16.16 -0.27 -5.70
C LEU A 298 17.21 -1.39 -5.73
N ARG A 299 16.93 -2.45 -6.49
CA ARG A 299 17.77 -3.64 -6.59
C ARG A 299 18.08 -3.96 -8.05
N GLN A 300 19.33 -4.32 -8.31
CA GLN A 300 19.73 -4.79 -9.63
C GLN A 300 19.34 -6.27 -9.80
N THR A 301 18.70 -6.59 -10.91
CA THR A 301 18.39 -7.97 -11.32
C THR A 301 18.96 -8.23 -12.73
N PRO A 302 19.01 -9.50 -13.19
CA PRO A 302 19.32 -9.80 -14.58
C PRO A 302 18.40 -9.11 -15.58
N ALA A 303 17.14 -8.84 -15.20
CA ALA A 303 16.15 -8.14 -16.01
C ALA A 303 16.20 -6.59 -15.85
N GLY A 304 17.22 -6.06 -15.16
CA GLY A 304 17.42 -4.64 -14.91
C GLY A 304 17.08 -4.21 -13.49
N LEU A 305 17.08 -2.89 -13.26
CA LEU A 305 16.75 -2.30 -11.97
C LEU A 305 15.28 -2.56 -11.61
N ARG A 306 14.99 -2.92 -10.35
CA ARG A 306 13.65 -3.21 -9.83
C ARG A 306 13.43 -2.52 -8.49
N LEU A 307 12.20 -2.07 -8.27
CA LEU A 307 11.73 -1.68 -6.94
C LEU A 307 11.58 -2.93 -6.08
N ALA A 308 12.07 -2.88 -4.86
CA ALA A 308 11.95 -3.94 -3.87
C ALA A 308 11.36 -3.36 -2.58
N GLY A 309 10.45 -4.10 -1.94
CA GLY A 309 9.84 -3.73 -0.67
C GLY A 309 10.12 -4.80 0.37
N ARG A 310 10.84 -4.45 1.45
CA ARG A 310 11.01 -5.34 2.61
C ARG A 310 10.01 -4.99 3.71
N PRO A 311 9.55 -5.93 4.54
CA PRO A 311 8.65 -5.61 5.64
C PRO A 311 9.35 -4.67 6.64
N CYS A 312 8.56 -3.83 7.32
CA CYS A 312 9.06 -3.02 8.43
C CYS A 312 9.68 -3.92 9.53
N PRO A 313 10.86 -3.58 10.09
CA PRO A 313 11.54 -4.39 11.13
C PRO A 313 10.74 -4.57 12.42
N ALA A 314 9.68 -3.80 12.65
CA ALA A 314 8.87 -3.91 13.87
C ALA A 314 8.34 -5.34 14.08
N LEU A 315 8.04 -6.09 13.01
CA LEU A 315 7.62 -7.50 13.11
C LEU A 315 8.76 -8.44 13.53
N ASP A 316 10.02 -8.16 13.16
CA ASP A 316 11.16 -8.97 13.61
C ASP A 316 11.39 -8.83 15.14
N LEU A 317 10.93 -7.71 15.72
CA LEU A 317 10.96 -7.49 17.17
C LEU A 317 9.85 -8.25 17.88
N LEU A 318 8.66 -8.34 17.28
CA LEU A 318 7.49 -9.02 17.85
C LEU A 318 7.55 -10.54 17.69
N LEU A 319 7.92 -11.03 16.51
CA LEU A 319 7.85 -12.44 16.17
C LEU A 319 9.19 -13.13 16.40
N LYS A 320 9.19 -14.18 17.25
CA LYS A 320 10.40 -14.94 17.57
C LYS A 320 10.32 -16.37 17.03
N PRO A 321 11.47 -17.00 16.68
CA PRO A 321 11.49 -18.40 16.30
C PRO A 321 10.88 -19.29 17.37
N ALA A 322 9.86 -20.06 17.01
CA ALA A 322 9.14 -20.96 17.91
C ALA A 322 9.36 -22.44 17.56
N ALA A 323 9.48 -22.76 16.26
CA ALA A 323 9.74 -24.10 15.76
C ALA A 323 10.51 -24.06 14.44
N ARG A 324 11.21 -25.14 14.12
CA ARG A 324 12.00 -25.27 12.89
C ARG A 324 11.83 -26.67 12.30
N LEU A 325 11.74 -26.75 10.99
CA LEU A 325 11.80 -27.99 10.21
C LEU A 325 13.03 -27.89 9.29
N GLU A 326 13.95 -28.84 9.43
CA GLU A 326 15.10 -28.91 8.52
C GLU A 326 14.71 -29.50 7.16
N SER A 327 15.60 -29.34 6.18
CA SER A 327 15.43 -29.97 4.87
C SER A 327 15.62 -31.49 4.98
N GLY A 328 14.69 -32.29 4.46
CA GLY A 328 14.81 -33.74 4.37
C GLY A 328 14.18 -34.57 5.51
N GLU A 329 13.45 -33.94 6.43
CA GLU A 329 12.66 -34.64 7.47
C GLU A 329 11.47 -35.42 6.87
N ALA A 330 11.14 -36.60 7.41
CA ALA A 330 10.19 -37.55 6.82
C ALA A 330 8.69 -37.26 7.10
N ASP A 331 8.37 -36.25 7.90
CA ASP A 331 7.03 -35.72 8.15
C ASP A 331 7.15 -34.25 8.52
N ARG A 332 6.80 -33.35 7.60
CA ARG A 332 7.09 -31.92 7.72
C ARG A 332 5.84 -31.13 8.05
N SER A 333 5.26 -31.41 9.22
CA SER A 333 4.07 -30.73 9.73
C SER A 333 4.30 -30.11 11.11
N LEU A 334 3.74 -28.92 11.34
CA LEU A 334 3.75 -28.21 12.62
C LEU A 334 2.34 -27.74 13.00
N PRO A 335 1.97 -27.76 14.29
CA PRO A 335 0.77 -27.06 14.75
C PRO A 335 0.99 -25.54 14.62
N LEU A 336 -0.07 -24.81 14.25
CA LEU A 336 -0.07 -23.35 14.27
C LEU A 336 -0.48 -22.85 15.67
N PRO A 337 0.20 -21.83 16.21
CA PRO A 337 0.05 -21.40 17.61
C PRO A 337 -1.12 -20.43 17.82
N GLY A 338 -1.73 -19.96 16.73
CA GLY A 338 -2.80 -18.98 16.75
C GLY A 338 -3.13 -18.50 15.34
N GLU A 339 -3.80 -17.35 15.27
CA GLU A 339 -4.31 -16.77 14.02
C GLU A 339 -3.40 -15.70 13.41
N SER A 340 -2.30 -15.35 14.09
CA SER A 340 -1.26 -14.47 13.54
C SER A 340 0.11 -15.08 13.80
N PHE A 341 0.91 -15.27 12.76
CA PHE A 341 2.25 -15.87 12.82
C PHE A 341 3.08 -15.49 11.59
N GLY A 342 4.39 -15.68 11.68
CA GLY A 342 5.32 -15.58 10.56
C GLY A 342 5.91 -16.95 10.19
N ILE A 343 6.31 -17.12 8.94
CA ILE A 343 6.98 -18.31 8.42
C ILE A 343 8.17 -17.83 7.59
N ARG A 344 9.38 -18.21 7.97
CA ARG A 344 10.58 -17.98 7.18
C ARG A 344 10.97 -19.25 6.44
N LEU A 345 11.12 -19.17 5.13
CA LEU A 345 11.60 -20.26 4.28
C LEU A 345 12.95 -19.90 3.65
N THR A 346 13.83 -20.89 3.56
CA THR A 346 15.07 -20.81 2.78
C THR A 346 15.32 -22.12 2.05
N GLY A 347 15.67 -22.07 0.78
CA GLY A 347 15.94 -23.28 -0.01
C GLY A 347 16.47 -22.97 -1.40
N GLU A 348 16.72 -24.02 -2.19
CA GLU A 348 17.23 -23.89 -3.57
C GLU A 348 16.29 -24.52 -4.62
N GLY A 349 15.34 -25.36 -4.18
CA GLY A 349 14.42 -26.07 -5.06
C GLY A 349 12.94 -25.81 -4.75
N PRO A 350 12.03 -26.47 -5.48
CA PRO A 350 10.61 -26.31 -5.29
C PRO A 350 10.17 -26.61 -3.84
N VAL A 351 9.23 -25.81 -3.35
CA VAL A 351 8.60 -25.97 -2.04
C VAL A 351 7.12 -25.60 -2.14
N SER A 352 6.28 -26.35 -1.45
CA SER A 352 4.88 -26.01 -1.20
C SER A 352 4.65 -26.01 0.30
N VAL A 353 4.12 -24.90 0.82
CA VAL A 353 3.64 -24.78 2.20
C VAL A 353 2.12 -24.68 2.15
N SER A 354 1.47 -25.50 2.97
CA SER A 354 0.01 -25.46 3.14
C SER A 354 -0.35 -25.10 4.57
N LEU A 355 -1.26 -24.14 4.74
CA LEU A 355 -1.93 -23.86 6.00
C LEU A 355 -3.31 -24.50 5.93
N ALA A 356 -3.65 -25.35 6.90
CA ALA A 356 -4.88 -26.15 6.89
C ALA A 356 -5.64 -26.09 8.23
N ASN A 357 -6.95 -26.32 8.16
CA ASN A 357 -7.81 -26.43 9.34
C ASN A 357 -8.73 -27.67 9.29
N ASP A 358 -9.50 -27.85 10.36
CA ASP A 358 -10.42 -28.99 10.54
C ASP A 358 -11.71 -28.90 9.69
N ALA A 359 -11.96 -27.76 9.03
CA ALA A 359 -13.02 -27.61 8.03
C ALA A 359 -12.58 -28.04 6.62
N GLY A 360 -11.33 -28.47 6.45
CA GLY A 360 -10.77 -28.84 5.14
C GLY A 360 -10.35 -27.64 4.29
N GLU A 361 -10.32 -26.43 4.85
CA GLU A 361 -9.83 -25.25 4.14
C GLU A 361 -8.30 -25.26 4.10
N ARG A 362 -7.72 -24.83 2.97
CA ARG A 362 -6.28 -24.82 2.73
C ARG A 362 -5.82 -23.60 1.95
N LEU A 363 -4.82 -22.88 2.48
CA LEU A 363 -4.05 -21.85 1.77
C LEU A 363 -2.68 -22.43 1.40
N CYS A 364 -2.33 -22.41 0.12
CA CYS A 364 -1.05 -22.94 -0.36
C CYS A 364 -0.17 -21.82 -0.91
N PHE A 365 1.13 -21.85 -0.62
CA PHE A 365 2.09 -20.93 -1.21
C PHE A 365 3.48 -21.56 -1.29
N GLY A 366 4.35 -21.01 -2.13
CA GLY A 366 5.73 -21.47 -2.22
C GLY A 366 6.39 -21.13 -3.55
N LEU A 367 7.31 -21.99 -3.98
CA LEU A 367 8.07 -21.86 -5.21
C LEU A 367 7.92 -23.15 -6.03
N SER A 368 7.43 -23.05 -7.26
CA SER A 368 7.35 -24.18 -8.21
C SER A 368 8.50 -24.15 -9.23
N ASP A 369 8.80 -25.30 -9.84
CA ASP A 369 9.71 -25.39 -10.99
C ASP A 369 9.06 -24.77 -12.25
N PRO A 370 9.78 -24.01 -13.11
CA PRO A 370 11.20 -23.65 -13.08
C PRO A 370 11.55 -22.32 -12.39
N GLY A 371 10.99 -22.06 -11.20
CA GLY A 371 11.27 -20.84 -10.43
C GLY A 371 10.13 -19.82 -10.50
N THR A 372 8.92 -20.24 -10.13
CA THR A 372 7.73 -19.38 -10.07
C THR A 372 7.16 -19.38 -8.66
N PHE A 373 7.12 -18.21 -8.03
CA PHE A 373 6.41 -18.07 -6.77
C PHE A 373 4.91 -18.22 -7.01
N PHE A 374 4.21 -18.91 -6.11
CA PHE A 374 2.77 -19.08 -6.22
C PHE A 374 2.06 -18.88 -4.88
N LEU A 375 0.84 -18.38 -4.95
CA LEU A 375 -0.13 -18.39 -3.86
C LEU A 375 -1.47 -18.88 -4.42
N ASP A 376 -2.07 -19.87 -3.77
CA ASP A 376 -3.35 -20.45 -4.13
C ASP A 376 -4.30 -20.38 -2.93
N ARG A 377 -5.28 -19.47 -3.04
CA ARG A 377 -6.35 -19.28 -2.06
C ARG A 377 -7.69 -19.88 -2.50
N SER A 378 -7.71 -20.75 -3.52
CA SER A 378 -8.95 -21.34 -4.06
C SER A 378 -9.70 -22.27 -3.10
N GLN A 379 -8.97 -22.87 -2.16
CA GLN A 379 -9.51 -23.68 -1.07
C GLN A 379 -9.34 -23.02 0.29
N ALA A 380 -8.88 -21.76 0.34
CA ALA A 380 -8.51 -21.10 1.59
C ALA A 380 -9.72 -20.71 2.43
N SER A 381 -10.90 -20.65 1.83
CA SER A 381 -12.15 -20.31 2.50
C SER A 381 -13.31 -21.11 1.92
N SER A 382 -14.22 -21.56 2.78
CA SER A 382 -15.55 -22.06 2.42
C SER A 382 -16.58 -20.93 2.32
N LEU A 383 -16.22 -19.70 2.70
CA LEU A 383 -17.07 -18.53 2.52
C LEU A 383 -17.11 -18.19 1.03
N ARG A 384 -18.32 -17.95 0.51
CA ARG A 384 -18.58 -17.55 -0.89
C ARG A 384 -19.25 -16.19 -0.87
N PHE A 385 -18.47 -15.15 -0.55
CA PHE A 385 -19.00 -13.80 -0.39
C PHE A 385 -19.01 -13.00 -1.69
N SER A 386 -18.27 -13.45 -2.71
CA SER A 386 -18.16 -12.76 -3.99
C SER A 386 -17.79 -13.72 -5.12
N ASP A 387 -18.63 -13.80 -6.15
CA ASP A 387 -18.36 -14.55 -7.39
C ASP A 387 -17.04 -14.17 -8.06
N TRP A 388 -16.59 -12.92 -7.90
CA TRP A 388 -15.32 -12.44 -8.46
C TRP A 388 -14.10 -12.91 -7.67
N TYR A 389 -14.07 -12.67 -6.36
CA TYR A 389 -13.06 -13.23 -5.45
C TYR A 389 -12.90 -14.75 -5.64
N ASP A 390 -14.01 -15.45 -5.93
CA ASP A 390 -14.03 -16.90 -6.14
C ASP A 390 -13.59 -17.36 -7.54
N ARG A 391 -13.22 -16.45 -8.45
CA ARG A 391 -12.68 -16.82 -9.78
C ARG A 391 -11.22 -17.24 -9.69
N PRO A 392 -10.76 -18.19 -10.53
CA PRO A 392 -9.37 -18.59 -10.59
C PRO A 392 -8.39 -17.42 -10.73
N LEU A 393 -8.75 -16.40 -11.52
CA LEU A 393 -7.96 -15.18 -11.70
C LEU A 393 -7.55 -14.55 -10.36
N PHE A 394 -8.50 -14.41 -9.43
CA PHE A 394 -8.26 -13.77 -8.13
C PHE A 394 -7.80 -14.77 -7.07
N GLN A 395 -7.89 -16.08 -7.32
CA GLN A 395 -7.52 -17.11 -6.34
C GLN A 395 -6.09 -17.63 -6.51
N GLN A 396 -5.52 -17.52 -7.70
CA GLN A 396 -4.23 -18.12 -8.04
C GLN A 396 -3.27 -17.08 -8.57
N LEU A 397 -2.24 -16.78 -7.78
CA LEU A 397 -1.14 -15.91 -8.17
C LEU A 397 0.06 -16.77 -8.60
N ARG A 398 0.69 -16.39 -9.72
CA ARG A 398 1.95 -16.96 -10.19
C ARG A 398 2.88 -15.84 -10.64
N VAL A 399 4.06 -15.75 -10.06
CA VAL A 399 5.04 -14.70 -10.35
C VAL A 399 6.40 -15.33 -10.65
N PRO A 400 6.96 -15.15 -11.86
CA PRO A 400 8.31 -15.58 -12.17
C PRO A 400 9.32 -14.93 -11.24
N ARG A 401 10.25 -15.73 -10.71
CA ARG A 401 11.29 -15.24 -9.82
C ARG A 401 12.30 -14.38 -10.59
N LEU A 402 12.67 -13.23 -10.02
CA LEU A 402 13.61 -12.28 -10.62
C LEU A 402 15.07 -12.51 -10.18
N ALA A 403 15.28 -13.26 -9.09
CA ALA A 403 16.59 -13.62 -8.57
C ALA A 403 16.98 -15.06 -8.95
N SER A 404 18.27 -15.37 -8.81
CA SER A 404 18.84 -16.71 -9.02
C SER A 404 19.51 -17.22 -7.74
N GLY A 405 19.78 -18.53 -7.68
CA GLY A 405 20.41 -19.17 -6.52
C GLY A 405 19.42 -19.53 -5.40
N PRO A 406 19.88 -19.68 -4.15
CA PRO A 406 18.98 -19.91 -3.01
C PRO A 406 17.98 -18.78 -2.86
N TYR A 407 16.75 -19.09 -2.42
CA TYR A 407 15.75 -18.09 -2.05
C TYR A 407 15.69 -17.90 -0.54
N ASP A 408 15.34 -16.68 -0.15
CA ASP A 408 14.81 -16.34 1.16
C ASP A 408 13.36 -15.88 0.99
N MET A 409 12.49 -16.26 1.92
CA MET A 409 11.11 -15.80 1.92
C MET A 409 10.62 -15.68 3.36
N VAL A 410 9.83 -14.64 3.63
CA VAL A 410 9.06 -14.51 4.86
C VAL A 410 7.60 -14.31 4.51
N PHE A 411 6.72 -15.11 5.10
CA PHE A 411 5.28 -15.06 4.96
C PHE A 411 4.66 -14.72 6.32
N TYR A 412 3.89 -13.65 6.40
CA TYR A 412 3.13 -13.25 7.58
C TYR A 412 1.66 -13.55 7.32
N PHE A 413 1.02 -14.27 8.24
CA PHE A 413 -0.42 -14.43 8.28
C PHE A 413 -0.96 -13.65 9.47
N ASP A 414 -2.03 -12.88 9.27
CA ASP A 414 -2.65 -12.07 10.31
C ASP A 414 -4.17 -12.10 10.22
N VAL A 415 -4.75 -13.18 10.76
CA VAL A 415 -6.20 -13.47 10.87
C VAL A 415 -6.91 -13.63 9.53
N SER A 416 -6.89 -12.60 8.68
CA SER A 416 -7.59 -12.54 7.41
C SER A 416 -6.78 -11.94 6.25
N ILE A 417 -5.49 -11.67 6.45
CA ILE A 417 -4.58 -11.11 5.44
C ILE A 417 -3.27 -11.85 5.54
N CYS A 418 -2.61 -12.06 4.41
CA CYS A 418 -1.22 -12.44 4.38
C CYS A 418 -0.37 -11.49 3.54
N ASP A 419 0.86 -11.30 3.99
CA ASP A 419 1.91 -10.62 3.25
C ASP A 419 3.10 -11.55 3.15
N TRP A 420 3.74 -11.55 1.99
CA TRP A 420 4.93 -12.35 1.82
C TRP A 420 5.96 -11.65 0.95
N PHE A 421 7.19 -11.78 1.40
CA PHE A 421 8.35 -11.05 0.92
C PHE A 421 9.42 -12.06 0.58
N ALA A 422 9.91 -12.05 -0.65
CA ALA A 422 10.94 -12.99 -1.11
C ALA A 422 12.10 -12.28 -1.78
N ASP A 423 13.26 -12.94 -1.75
CA ASP A 423 14.50 -12.51 -2.38
C ASP A 423 14.85 -11.05 -2.03
N SER A 424 14.96 -10.77 -0.73
CA SER A 424 15.25 -9.41 -0.25
C SER A 424 14.23 -8.34 -0.69
N GLY A 425 12.96 -8.74 -0.86
CA GLY A 425 11.83 -7.86 -1.18
C GLY A 425 11.59 -7.62 -2.67
N LEU A 426 12.29 -8.35 -3.56
CA LEU A 426 12.01 -8.32 -5.01
C LEU A 426 10.61 -8.87 -5.35
N LEU A 427 10.09 -9.76 -4.51
CA LEU A 427 8.67 -10.05 -4.42
C LEU A 427 8.14 -9.47 -3.11
N ALA A 428 7.09 -8.67 -3.18
CA ALA A 428 6.27 -8.26 -2.05
C ALA A 428 4.81 -8.35 -2.50
N VAL A 429 4.02 -9.14 -1.78
CA VAL A 429 2.63 -9.40 -2.14
C VAL A 429 1.76 -9.37 -0.91
N THR A 430 0.62 -8.68 -1.00
CA THR A 430 -0.48 -8.75 -0.03
C THR A 430 -1.66 -9.53 -0.63
N SER A 431 -2.34 -10.33 0.20
CA SER A 431 -3.55 -11.06 -0.20
C SER A 431 -4.52 -11.17 0.97
N ALA A 432 -5.78 -10.76 0.75
CA ALA A 432 -6.84 -10.99 1.72
C ALA A 432 -7.27 -12.48 1.68
N VAL A 433 -7.50 -13.10 2.83
CA VAL A 433 -7.90 -14.50 2.94
C VAL A 433 -8.87 -14.64 4.10
N TYR A 434 -10.09 -15.16 3.87
CA TYR A 434 -11.14 -15.19 4.92
C TYR A 434 -11.51 -16.62 5.33
N PRO A 435 -10.64 -17.40 5.99
CA PRO A 435 -10.97 -18.77 6.34
C PRO A 435 -12.18 -18.82 7.29
N ALA A 436 -13.09 -19.78 7.14
CA ALA A 436 -14.24 -19.93 8.06
C ALA A 436 -13.79 -20.38 9.45
N ARG A 437 -12.68 -21.13 9.55
CA ARG A 437 -12.04 -21.54 10.81
C ARG A 437 -10.54 -21.21 10.85
N PRO A 438 -9.94 -20.93 12.01
CA PRO A 438 -8.50 -20.70 12.11
C PRO A 438 -7.70 -21.84 11.47
N TYR A 439 -6.63 -21.53 10.73
CA TYR A 439 -5.65 -22.55 10.36
C TYR A 439 -4.97 -23.07 11.62
N THR A 440 -4.92 -24.40 11.75
CA THR A 440 -4.40 -25.07 12.95
C THR A 440 -3.14 -25.87 12.66
N ARG A 441 -2.82 -26.11 11.39
CA ARG A 441 -1.70 -26.92 10.96
C ARG A 441 -1.00 -26.29 9.77
N LEU A 442 0.32 -26.40 9.76
CA LEU A 442 1.17 -26.13 8.64
C LEU A 442 1.79 -27.46 8.15
N GLU A 443 1.88 -27.62 6.83
CA GLU A 443 2.48 -28.77 6.15
C GLU A 443 3.45 -28.26 5.07
N VAL A 444 4.60 -28.92 4.90
CA VAL A 444 5.62 -28.56 3.91
C VAL A 444 5.94 -29.73 3.01
N GLU A 445 5.89 -29.52 1.71
CA GLU A 445 6.37 -30.45 0.69
C GLU A 445 7.58 -29.84 -0.02
N GLY A 446 8.64 -30.64 -0.22
CA GLY A 446 9.89 -30.20 -0.83
C GLY A 446 11.03 -29.97 0.16
N ALA A 447 12.20 -29.63 -0.38
CA ALA A 447 13.48 -29.58 0.33
C ALA A 447 13.88 -28.12 0.66
N ALA A 448 13.21 -27.51 1.63
CA ALA A 448 13.46 -26.14 2.09
C ALA A 448 13.44 -26.07 3.61
N ALA A 449 14.37 -25.37 4.25
CA ALA A 449 14.30 -25.14 5.69
C ALA A 449 13.17 -24.15 6.01
N LEU A 450 12.44 -24.43 7.10
CA LEU A 450 11.32 -23.60 7.56
C LEU A 450 11.52 -23.22 9.02
N THR A 451 11.31 -21.95 9.35
CA THR A 451 11.20 -21.47 10.74
C THR A 451 9.84 -20.81 10.96
N LEU A 452 9.08 -21.31 11.93
CA LEU A 452 7.84 -20.71 12.41
C LEU A 452 8.15 -19.59 13.41
N LEU A 453 7.52 -18.44 13.24
CA LEU A 453 7.70 -17.23 14.04
C LEU A 453 6.39 -16.86 14.74
N THR A 454 6.43 -16.54 16.04
CA THR A 454 5.24 -16.31 16.88
C THR A 454 5.41 -15.18 17.86
#